data_AF-A0A1B6JMV0-F1
#
_entry.id   AF-A0A1B6JMV0-F1
#
_cell.length_a   1.000
_cell.length_b   1.000
_cell.length_c   1.000
_cell.angle_alpha   90.00
_cell.angle_beta   90.00
_cell.angle_gamma   90.00
#
_symmetry.space_group_name_H-M   'P 1'
#
loop_
_entity.id
_entity.type
_entity.pdbx_description
1 polymer ?
#
loop_
_entity_poly.entity_id
_entity_poly.type
_entity_poly.pdbx_seq_one_letter_code
_entity_poly.pdbx_strand_id
1 'polypeptide(L)'
;RQINFTVIIYSDFPTLASTLPYFHISDEYRIFSPEGLHLVVCVHGLDGNSADLRLVKTYLELGLPGANLEFLMSERNQGDTFSDFDTMTDRLVGENLYHVDA
;
A
#
# COMPACT_ATOMS: atom_id res chain seq x y z
N ARG A 1 24.10 31.59 17.92
CA ARG A 1 24.03 32.47 16.73
C ARG A 1 22.71 32.17 16.04
N GLN A 2 21.75 33.10 16.10
CA GLN A 2 20.45 32.95 15.45
C GLN A 2 20.56 33.56 14.04
N ILE A 3 20.26 32.77 13.02
CA ILE A 3 20.26 33.23 11.63
C ILE A 3 18.89 33.87 11.39
N ASN A 4 18.89 35.20 11.23
CA ASN A 4 17.69 36.00 11.08
C ASN A 4 17.34 36.12 9.58
N PHE A 5 16.92 35.00 8.98
CA PHE A 5 16.59 34.93 7.55
C PHE A 5 15.07 34.90 7.35
N THR A 6 14.55 35.85 6.59
CA THR A 6 13.15 35.86 6.15
C THR A 6 13.05 35.04 4.87
N VAL A 7 12.42 33.88 4.92
CA VAL A 7 12.19 33.02 3.74
C VAL A 7 10.79 33.30 3.21
N ILE A 8 10.70 33.48 1.88
CA ILE A 8 9.43 33.56 1.15
C ILE A 8 9.34 32.30 0.29
N ILE A 9 8.31 31.49 0.51
CA ILE A 9 8.02 30.30 -0.31
C ILE A 9 7.04 30.73 -1.41
N TYR A 10 7.35 30.42 -2.66
CA TYR A 10 6.53 30.74 -3.82
C TYR A 10 6.02 29.46 -4.48
N SER A 11 4.76 29.46 -4.90
CA SER A 11 4.14 28.39 -5.69
C SER A 11 3.31 29.01 -6.80
N ASP A 12 3.43 28.47 -8.00
CA ASP A 12 2.65 28.77 -9.20
C ASP A 12 1.30 28.02 -9.24
N PHE A 13 1.10 27.06 -8.33
CA PHE A 13 -0.15 26.34 -8.19
C PHE A 13 -1.10 27.07 -7.24
N PRO A 14 -2.34 27.37 -7.67
CA PRO A 14 -3.33 28.06 -6.83
C PRO A 14 -3.89 27.17 -5.71
N THR A 15 -3.64 25.87 -5.77
CA THR A 15 -4.12 24.86 -4.82
C THR A 15 -2.94 24.08 -4.26
N LEU A 16 -3.03 23.67 -2.99
CA LEU A 16 -2.08 22.68 -2.48
C LEU A 16 -2.21 21.39 -3.29
N ALA A 17 -1.07 20.79 -3.64
CA ALA A 17 -1.02 19.46 -4.25
C ALA A 17 -1.54 18.35 -3.29
N SER A 18 -1.60 18.63 -1.99
CA SER A 18 -2.11 17.72 -0.96
C SER A 18 -2.72 18.52 0.18
N THR A 19 -3.87 18.08 0.69
CA THR A 19 -4.47 18.60 1.93
C THR A 19 -3.77 18.09 3.19
N LEU A 20 -2.88 17.11 3.04
CA LEU A 20 -2.10 16.49 4.11
C LEU A 20 -0.61 16.85 4.00
N PRO A 21 0.10 17.01 5.13
CA PRO A 21 1.53 17.28 5.14
C PRO A 21 2.31 16.22 4.36
N TYR A 22 3.23 16.66 3.49
CA TYR A 22 4.10 15.77 2.72
C TYR A 22 5.06 14.96 3.61
N PHE A 23 5.36 15.47 4.81
CA PHE A 23 6.24 14.82 5.77
C PHE A 23 5.41 14.08 6.82
N HIS A 24 5.39 12.76 6.68
CA HIS A 24 5.04 11.77 7.69
C HIS A 24 3.71 12.01 8.43
N ILE A 25 2.62 11.51 7.85
CA ILE A 25 1.40 11.25 8.63
C ILE A 25 1.72 10.06 9.53
N SER A 26 1.67 10.24 10.86
CA SER A 26 1.83 9.09 11.78
C SER A 26 0.78 8.02 11.46
N ASP A 27 1.14 6.75 11.62
CA ASP A 27 0.28 5.60 11.31
C ASP A 27 -1.12 5.72 11.92
N GLU A 28 -1.20 6.24 13.15
CA GLU A 28 -2.44 6.51 13.89
C GLU A 28 -3.40 7.50 13.20
N TYR A 29 -2.91 8.37 12.31
CA TYR A 29 -3.75 9.31 11.56
C TYR A 29 -4.19 8.76 10.22
N ARG A 30 -3.56 7.69 9.71
CA ARG A 30 -3.92 7.09 8.41
C ARG A 30 -5.31 6.46 8.44
N ILE A 31 -5.74 5.90 9.57
CA ILE A 31 -7.09 5.35 9.75
C ILE A 31 -8.20 6.40 9.55
N PHE A 32 -7.88 7.68 9.70
CA PHE A 32 -8.81 8.79 9.47
C PHE A 32 -8.71 9.36 8.05
N SER A 33 -7.98 8.68 7.16
CA SER A 33 -7.95 9.01 5.74
C SER A 33 -9.38 9.12 5.22
N PRO A 34 -9.77 10.24 4.56
CA PRO A 34 -11.11 10.41 4.01
C PRO A 34 -11.42 9.38 2.91
N GLU A 35 -10.39 8.84 2.25
CA GLU A 35 -10.50 7.78 1.26
C GLU A 35 -10.64 6.38 1.89
N GLY A 36 -10.54 6.28 3.21
CA GLY A 36 -10.60 5.02 3.95
C GLY A 36 -9.35 4.17 3.80
N LEU A 37 -9.50 2.88 4.11
CA LEU A 37 -8.47 1.85 3.99
C LEU A 37 -8.46 1.30 2.56
N HIS A 38 -7.28 1.22 1.95
CA HIS A 38 -7.08 0.57 0.66
C HIS A 38 -6.33 -0.74 0.83
N LEU A 39 -7.01 -1.85 0.59
CA LEU A 39 -6.38 -3.16 0.54
C LEU A 39 -5.68 -3.38 -0.81
N VAL A 40 -4.39 -3.67 -0.78
CA VAL A 40 -3.57 -4.05 -1.92
C VAL A 40 -3.25 -5.53 -1.82
N VAL A 41 -3.77 -6.32 -2.76
CA VAL A 41 -3.53 -7.77 -2.83
C VAL A 41 -2.37 -8.04 -3.79
N CYS A 42 -1.28 -8.59 -3.25
CA CYS A 42 -0.09 -8.97 -4.01
C CYS A 42 -0.11 -10.47 -4.30
N VAL A 43 -0.31 -10.84 -5.57
CA VAL A 43 -0.34 -12.23 -6.06
C VAL A 43 0.94 -12.53 -6.84
N HIS A 44 1.62 -13.63 -6.52
CA HIS A 44 2.85 -14.04 -7.18
C HIS A 44 2.59 -14.69 -8.55
N GLY A 45 3.64 -14.80 -9.38
CA GLY A 45 3.59 -15.49 -10.66
C GLY A 45 3.76 -17.00 -10.56
N LEU A 46 3.83 -17.68 -11.71
CA LEU A 46 4.16 -19.10 -11.80
C LEU A 46 5.53 -19.39 -11.13
N ASP A 47 5.62 -20.48 -10.37
CA ASP A 47 6.80 -20.85 -9.56
C ASP A 47 7.27 -19.75 -8.57
N GLY A 48 6.40 -18.78 -8.29
CA GLY A 48 6.66 -17.67 -7.38
C GLY A 48 6.22 -17.93 -5.94
N ASN A 49 6.48 -16.95 -5.08
CA ASN A 49 5.98 -16.91 -3.71
C ASN A 49 5.68 -15.48 -3.22
N SER A 50 5.14 -15.35 -2.00
CA SER A 50 4.68 -14.09 -1.40
C SER A 50 5.82 -13.11 -1.15
N ALA A 51 7.07 -13.56 -1.26
CA ALA A 51 8.24 -12.68 -1.21
C ALA A 51 8.41 -11.83 -2.47
N ASP A 52 7.94 -12.31 -3.61
CA ASP A 52 8.36 -11.78 -4.92
C ASP A 52 7.96 -10.31 -5.08
N LEU A 53 6.82 -9.92 -4.49
CA LEU A 53 6.28 -8.57 -4.56
C LEU A 53 6.62 -7.70 -3.35
N ARG A 54 7.50 -8.14 -2.43
CA ARG A 54 7.90 -7.32 -1.26
C ARG A 54 8.43 -5.95 -1.65
N LEU A 55 9.19 -5.87 -2.74
CA LEU A 55 9.72 -4.59 -3.23
C LEU A 55 8.62 -3.65 -3.72
N VAL A 56 7.54 -4.18 -4.29
CA VAL A 56 6.38 -3.37 -4.71
C VAL A 56 5.68 -2.77 -3.51
N LYS A 57 5.46 -3.57 -2.45
CA LYS A 57 4.94 -3.08 -1.17
C LYS A 57 5.80 -1.93 -0.63
N THR A 58 7.11 -2.15 -0.49
CA THR A 58 8.03 -1.12 0.01
C THR A 58 8.02 0.14 -0.86
N TYR A 59 7.97 -0.01 -2.18
CA TYR A 59 7.92 1.13 -3.09
C TYR A 59 6.65 1.97 -2.91
N LEU A 60 5.49 1.32 -2.73
CA LEU A 60 4.23 2.01 -2.47
C LEU A 60 4.21 2.68 -1.10
N GLU A 61 4.70 2.01 -0.05
CA GLU A 61 4.78 2.60 1.30
C GLU A 61 5.71 3.82 1.35
N LEU A 62 6.84 3.78 0.63
CA LEU A 62 7.76 4.91 0.54
C LEU A 62 7.26 6.03 -0.38
N GLY A 63 6.57 5.67 -1.48
CA GLY A 63 6.02 6.63 -2.44
C GLY A 63 4.75 7.33 -1.95
N LEU A 64 4.04 6.72 -1.00
CA LEU A 64 2.77 7.20 -0.45
C LEU A 64 2.78 7.19 1.08
N PRO A 65 3.67 7.95 1.75
CA PRO A 65 3.89 7.91 3.20
C PRO A 65 2.68 8.33 4.07
N GLY A 66 1.59 8.79 3.45
CA GLY A 66 0.34 9.16 4.10
C GLY A 66 -0.88 8.30 3.72
N ALA A 67 -0.74 7.39 2.77
CA ALA A 67 -1.85 6.56 2.33
C ALA A 67 -2.15 5.45 3.36
N ASN A 68 -3.43 5.22 3.63
CA ASN A 68 -3.89 4.13 4.48
C ASN A 68 -3.95 2.83 3.68
N LEU A 69 -2.78 2.22 3.46
CA LEU A 69 -2.63 0.99 2.69
C LEU A 69 -2.50 -0.21 3.63
N GLU A 70 -3.23 -1.27 3.32
CA GLU A 70 -3.00 -2.59 3.90
C GLU A 70 -2.60 -3.55 2.78
N PHE A 71 -1.69 -4.48 3.09
CA PHE A 71 -1.15 -5.40 2.10
C PHE A 71 -1.43 -6.84 2.49
N LEU A 72 -2.05 -7.58 1.58
CA LEU A 72 -2.14 -9.03 1.62
C LEU A 72 -1.12 -9.62 0.63
N MET A 73 -0.07 -10.24 1.15
CA MET A 73 0.94 -10.94 0.35
C MET A 73 0.50 -12.40 0.15
N SER A 74 -0.27 -12.67 -0.89
CA SER A 74 -0.97 -13.95 -1.10
C SER A 74 -0.01 -15.15 -1.10
N GLU A 75 -0.37 -16.18 -0.34
CA GLU A 75 0.41 -17.40 -0.20
C GLU A 75 -0.34 -18.69 -0.54
N ARG A 76 -1.66 -18.65 -0.72
CA ARG A 76 -2.46 -19.87 -0.93
C ARG A 76 -2.09 -20.68 -2.16
N ASN A 77 -1.57 -20.05 -3.21
CA ASN A 77 -1.20 -20.74 -4.44
C ASN A 77 0.27 -21.18 -4.50
N GLN A 78 1.13 -20.77 -3.56
CA GLN A 78 2.58 -21.04 -3.63
C GLN A 78 2.94 -22.52 -3.68
N GLY A 79 2.17 -23.35 -2.98
CA GLY A 79 2.42 -24.79 -2.90
C GLY A 79 2.06 -25.53 -4.19
N ASP A 80 1.31 -24.91 -5.11
CA ASP A 80 0.77 -25.56 -6.29
C ASP A 80 0.38 -24.52 -7.35
N THR A 81 1.39 -23.95 -8.01
CA THR A 81 1.24 -22.88 -9.00
C THR A 81 0.86 -23.36 -10.40
N PHE A 82 0.87 -24.68 -10.63
CA PHE A 82 0.50 -25.33 -11.90
C PHE A 82 -0.93 -25.87 -11.92
N SER A 83 -1.70 -25.61 -10.86
CA SER A 83 -3.15 -25.84 -10.82
C SER A 83 -3.89 -25.13 -11.95
N ASP A 84 -5.11 -25.58 -12.23
CA ASP A 84 -6.01 -24.86 -13.12
C ASP A 84 -6.45 -23.51 -12.52
N PHE A 85 -6.89 -22.60 -13.39
CA PHE A 85 -7.27 -21.24 -12.98
C PHE A 85 -8.46 -21.20 -12.02
N ASP A 86 -9.42 -22.13 -12.11
CA ASP A 86 -10.58 -22.15 -11.23
C ASP A 86 -10.14 -22.49 -9.81
N THR A 87 -9.33 -23.55 -9.65
CA THR A 87 -8.72 -23.93 -8.38
C THR A 87 -7.89 -22.80 -7.77
N MET A 88 -7.04 -22.14 -8.57
CA MET A 88 -6.23 -21.02 -8.08
C MET A 88 -7.07 -19.80 -7.68
N THR A 89 -8.18 -19.58 -8.39
CA THR A 89 -9.14 -18.50 -8.10
C THR A 89 -9.87 -18.76 -6.79
N ASP A 90 -10.39 -19.97 -6.58
CA ASP A 90 -11.08 -20.34 -5.35
C ASP A 90 -10.18 -20.19 -4.12
N ARG A 91 -8.91 -20.62 -4.25
CA ARG A 91 -7.89 -20.45 -3.21
C ARG A 91 -7.64 -18.97 -2.88
N LEU A 92 -7.49 -18.13 -3.90
CA LEU A 92 -7.24 -16.69 -3.73
C LEU A 92 -8.47 -15.96 -3.15
N VAL A 93 -9.68 -16.28 -3.63
CA VAL A 93 -10.93 -15.72 -3.10
C VAL A 93 -11.10 -16.10 -1.62
N GLY A 94 -10.84 -17.36 -1.28
CA GLY A 94 -10.86 -17.81 0.12
C GLY A 94 -9.87 -17.07 1.01
N GLU A 95 -8.67 -16.78 0.49
CA GLU A 95 -7.68 -15.96 1.20
C GLU A 95 -8.17 -14.53 1.44
N ASN A 96 -8.71 -13.88 0.41
CA ASN A 96 -9.23 -12.52 0.49
C ASN A 96 -10.37 -12.41 1.50
N LEU A 97 -11.33 -13.34 1.47
CA LEU A 97 -12.45 -13.35 2.40
C LEU A 97 -11.98 -13.58 3.84
N TYR A 98 -11.08 -14.54 4.04
CA TYR A 98 -10.50 -14.78 5.36
C TYR A 98 -9.76 -13.55 5.90
N HIS A 99 -9.05 -12.82 5.05
CA HIS A 99 -8.32 -11.60 5.44
C HIS A 99 -9.26 -10.46 5.82
N VAL A 100 -10.35 -10.27 5.07
CA VAL A 100 -11.32 -9.18 5.32
C VAL A 100 -12.23 -9.48 6.52
N ASP A 101 -12.51 -10.75 6.80
CA ASP A 101 -13.36 -11.18 7.91
C ASP A 101 -12.61 -11.34 9.26
N ALA A 102 -11.28 -11.32 9.25
CA ALA A 102 -10.41 -11.48 10.44
C ALA A 102 -10.30 -10.21 11.28
#